data_AF-A0A7S9DYK9-F1
#
_entry.id   AF-A0A7S9DYK9-F1
#
_cell.length_a   1.000
_cell.length_b   1.000
_cell.length_c   1.000
_cell.angle_alpha   90.00
_cell.angle_beta   90.00
_cell.angle_gamma   90.00
#
_symmetry.space_group_name_H-M   'P 1'
#
loop_
_entity.id
_entity.type
_entity.pdbx_description
1 polymer ?
#
loop_
_entity_poly.entity_id
_entity_poly.type
_entity_poly.pdbx_seq_one_letter_code
_entity_poly.pdbx_strand_id
1 'polypeptide(L)'
;MPLPRKSLISLSQTPYYHCVSRCVRRAFLCGKDKHTGQSYEHRRQWVEDRLLFLGTVFAIDICAYAVMSNHTHVVLHVDRQAACQWSTEQVLERWHRLHKGTVLTNRYLNLTERKAMSTAETEAVKSTAEIYRSRLYDISWFMRLLNEFIARQANKEDNCTGRFWEGRFKSQALLDEAALAACMAYVDLNPVRAGLATTPQGSCHTSIKKRIRAVRQNQQPQELFAFTEAGQPAAFSALPFHLKDYLALVNLTCKQFLHNKSSLAASSTPILKKTRLSQAQWHWLVEGIEQQFGTRISLDLVHRKLNNRMLDAV
;
A
#
# COMPACT_ATOMS: atom_id res chain seq x y z
N MET A 1 18.19 -4.92 18.97
CA MET A 1 18.86 -4.32 17.79
C MET A 1 17.85 -4.12 16.67
N PRO A 2 17.89 -3.02 15.91
CA PRO A 2 17.08 -2.87 14.71
C PRO A 2 17.49 -3.92 13.66
N LEU A 3 16.53 -4.70 13.18
CA LEU A 3 16.75 -5.73 12.16
C LEU A 3 16.97 -5.10 10.77
N PRO A 4 17.88 -5.62 9.94
CA PRO A 4 18.04 -5.19 8.55
C PRO A 4 16.75 -5.33 7.73
N ARG A 5 16.52 -4.46 6.74
CA ARG A 5 15.27 -4.45 5.94
C ARG A 5 14.99 -5.78 5.21
N LYS A 6 16.06 -6.42 4.73
CA LYS A 6 16.02 -7.76 4.12
C LYS A 6 15.49 -8.85 5.06
N SER A 7 15.52 -8.62 6.37
CA SER A 7 14.96 -9.55 7.36
C SER A 7 13.60 -9.10 7.92
N LEU A 8 13.11 -7.91 7.56
CA LEU A 8 11.76 -7.43 7.90
C LEU A 8 10.73 -7.75 6.80
N ILE A 9 11.17 -7.87 5.55
CA ILE A 9 10.34 -8.25 4.41
C ILE A 9 10.76 -9.64 3.95
N SER A 10 9.90 -10.62 4.19
CA SER A 10 10.10 -12.02 3.84
C SER A 10 8.91 -12.51 3.03
N LEU A 11 9.08 -12.63 1.71
CA LEU A 11 8.03 -13.13 0.81
C LEU A 11 7.68 -14.60 1.04
N SER A 12 8.54 -15.36 1.73
CA SER A 12 8.24 -16.72 2.19
C SER A 12 7.22 -16.76 3.34
N GLN A 13 7.01 -15.65 4.05
CA GLN A 13 6.04 -15.57 5.15
C GLN A 13 4.70 -15.00 4.67
N THR A 14 4.76 -13.92 3.90
CA THR A 14 3.57 -13.29 3.31
C THR A 14 3.98 -12.37 2.16
N PRO A 15 3.14 -12.25 1.11
CA PRO A 15 3.30 -11.21 0.10
C PRO A 15 2.69 -9.87 0.51
N TYR A 16 1.98 -9.77 1.64
CA TYR A 16 1.22 -8.59 2.05
C TYR A 16 1.92 -7.75 3.12
N TYR A 17 2.02 -6.44 2.88
CA TYR A 17 2.68 -5.49 3.78
C TYR A 17 1.93 -4.19 3.93
N HIS A 18 1.80 -3.72 5.16
CA HIS A 18 1.40 -2.36 5.46
C HIS A 18 2.63 -1.47 5.62
N CYS A 19 2.71 -0.40 4.83
CA CYS A 19 3.79 0.56 4.80
C CYS A 19 3.30 1.95 5.23
N VAL A 20 4.10 2.62 6.07
CA VAL A 20 3.79 3.98 6.56
C VAL A 20 5.00 4.89 6.40
N SER A 21 4.80 6.06 5.76
CA SER A 21 5.83 7.12 5.67
C SER A 21 5.31 8.40 6.30
N ARG A 22 6.08 9.00 7.20
CA ARG A 22 5.72 10.23 7.92
C ARG A 22 6.70 11.36 7.63
N CYS A 23 6.19 12.54 7.32
CA CYS A 23 7.02 13.72 7.03
C CYS A 23 7.58 14.34 8.32
N VAL A 24 8.74 14.99 8.24
CA VAL A 24 9.35 15.67 9.40
C VAL A 24 8.39 16.72 9.95
N ARG A 25 8.47 16.97 11.27
CA ARG A 25 7.68 18.02 11.91
C ARG A 25 7.92 19.36 11.18
N ARG A 26 6.85 20.02 10.77
CA ARG A 26 6.81 21.27 9.96
C ARG A 26 7.13 21.12 8.46
N ALA A 27 7.50 19.94 7.96
CA ALA A 27 7.31 19.67 6.54
C ALA A 27 5.83 19.33 6.35
N PHE A 28 5.07 20.22 5.69
CA PHE A 28 3.68 19.94 5.38
C PHE A 28 3.65 18.97 4.20
N LEU A 29 3.34 17.70 4.49
CA LEU A 29 3.04 16.75 3.42
C LEU A 29 1.81 17.24 2.65
N CYS A 30 0.73 17.53 3.39
CA CYS A 30 -0.47 18.20 2.90
C CYS A 30 -1.11 19.03 4.02
N GLY A 31 -2.18 19.76 3.73
CA GLY A 31 -2.92 20.54 4.72
C GLY A 31 -2.61 22.02 4.70
N LYS A 32 -3.35 22.76 5.52
CA LYS A 32 -3.16 24.20 5.69
C LYS A 32 -2.21 24.46 6.85
N ASP A 33 -1.14 25.21 6.58
CA ASP A 33 -0.31 25.76 7.63
C ASP A 33 -1.10 26.81 8.40
N LYS A 34 -1.31 26.56 9.70
CA LYS A 34 -2.06 27.47 10.58
C LYS A 34 -1.31 28.78 10.84
N HIS A 35 0.01 28.80 10.66
CA HIS A 35 0.81 30.00 10.92
C HIS A 35 0.87 30.92 9.70
N THR A 36 1.19 30.38 8.53
CA THR A 36 1.30 31.18 7.29
C THR A 36 -0.01 31.28 6.51
N GLY A 37 -0.98 30.41 6.79
CA GLY A 37 -2.22 30.30 6.02
C GLY A 37 -2.06 29.57 4.68
N GLN A 38 -0.84 29.19 4.30
CA GLN A 38 -0.54 28.50 3.05
C GLN A 38 -1.19 27.10 3.03
N SER A 39 -1.81 26.74 1.90
CA SER A 39 -2.38 25.40 1.70
C SER A 39 -1.46 24.52 0.86
N TYR A 40 -1.25 23.30 1.32
CA TYR A 40 -0.52 22.23 0.63
C TYR A 40 -1.41 21.03 0.30
N GLU A 41 -2.74 21.19 0.36
CA GLU A 41 -3.70 20.12 0.08
C GLU A 41 -3.53 19.51 -1.34
N HIS A 42 -3.07 20.29 -2.31
CA HIS A 42 -2.81 19.81 -3.68
C HIS A 42 -1.76 18.69 -3.73
N ARG A 43 -0.82 18.65 -2.77
CA ARG A 43 0.21 17.60 -2.69
C ARG A 43 -0.38 16.20 -2.46
N ARG A 44 -1.62 16.08 -1.96
CA ARG A 44 -2.28 14.77 -1.84
C ARG A 44 -2.40 14.08 -3.19
N GLN A 45 -2.75 14.84 -4.22
CA GLN A 45 -2.88 14.32 -5.57
C GLN A 45 -1.52 13.86 -6.12
N TRP A 46 -0.43 14.59 -5.84
CA TRP A 46 0.92 14.16 -6.24
C TRP A 46 1.28 12.80 -5.65
N VAL A 47 0.96 12.58 -4.37
CA VAL A 47 1.19 11.29 -3.70
C VAL A 47 0.36 10.19 -4.35
N GLU A 48 -0.94 10.42 -4.53
CA GLU A 48 -1.86 9.44 -5.12
C GLU A 48 -1.45 9.08 -6.56
N ASP A 49 -1.23 10.07 -7.42
CA ASP A 49 -0.83 9.87 -8.81
C ASP A 49 0.49 9.09 -8.91
N ARG A 50 1.47 9.47 -8.08
CA ARG A 50 2.76 8.78 -8.06
C ARG A 50 2.62 7.34 -7.56
N LEU A 51 1.82 7.12 -6.52
CA LEU A 51 1.57 5.79 -5.96
C LEU A 51 0.93 4.88 -7.01
N LEU A 52 -0.17 5.31 -7.64
CA LEU A 52 -0.88 4.53 -8.65
C LEU A 52 -0.01 4.29 -9.89
N PHE A 53 0.75 5.30 -10.33
CA PHE A 53 1.70 5.14 -11.43
C PHE A 53 2.73 4.03 -11.12
N LEU A 54 3.30 4.01 -9.92
CA LEU A 54 4.26 2.96 -9.51
C LEU A 54 3.61 1.57 -9.52
N GLY A 55 2.34 1.45 -9.13
CA GLY A 55 1.57 0.20 -9.23
C GLY A 55 1.46 -0.33 -10.66
N THR A 56 1.48 0.53 -11.68
CA THR A 56 1.49 0.09 -13.10
C THR A 56 2.87 -0.35 -13.60
N VAL A 57 3.93 -0.04 -12.85
CA VAL A 57 5.33 -0.29 -13.27
C VAL A 57 5.89 -1.51 -12.56
N PHE A 58 5.72 -1.59 -11.24
CA PHE A 58 6.21 -2.67 -10.38
C PHE A 58 5.31 -3.91 -10.46
N ALA A 59 5.84 -5.06 -10.06
CA ALA A 59 5.04 -6.25 -9.75
C ALA A 59 4.59 -6.18 -8.29
N ILE A 60 3.96 -5.05 -7.94
CA ILE A 60 3.46 -4.77 -6.61
C ILE A 60 2.10 -4.11 -6.75
N ASP A 61 1.07 -4.79 -6.27
CA ASP A 61 -0.29 -4.30 -6.32
C ASP A 61 -0.61 -3.46 -5.09
N ILE A 62 -1.51 -2.48 -5.26
CA ILE A 62 -1.96 -1.59 -4.19
C ILE A 62 -3.30 -2.12 -3.68
N CYS A 63 -3.29 -2.75 -2.51
CA CYS A 63 -4.49 -3.28 -1.87
C CYS A 63 -5.36 -2.16 -1.29
N ALA A 64 -4.73 -1.26 -0.55
CA ALA A 64 -5.38 -0.09 0.06
C ALA A 64 -4.38 1.06 0.25
N TYR A 65 -4.85 2.30 0.29
CA TYR A 65 -4.05 3.46 0.66
C TYR A 65 -4.90 4.58 1.26
N ALA A 66 -4.24 5.43 2.05
CA ALA A 66 -4.77 6.71 2.50
C ALA A 66 -3.65 7.74 2.59
N VAL A 67 -3.84 8.89 1.94
CA VAL A 67 -2.94 10.04 2.05
C VAL A 67 -3.46 10.94 3.16
N MET A 68 -2.73 11.05 4.26
CA MET A 68 -3.04 11.89 5.42
C MET A 68 -2.25 13.20 5.38
N SER A 69 -2.48 14.13 6.30
CA SER A 69 -1.84 15.47 6.25
C SER A 69 -0.33 15.43 6.49
N ASN A 70 0.15 14.46 7.27
CA ASN A 70 1.56 14.33 7.62
C ASN A 70 2.14 12.91 7.41
N HIS A 71 1.36 11.99 6.86
CA HIS A 71 1.84 10.64 6.58
C HIS A 71 1.02 9.96 5.47
N THR A 72 1.54 8.87 4.94
CA THR A 72 0.86 8.00 3.99
C THR A 72 0.75 6.60 4.57
N HIS A 73 -0.40 5.98 4.38
CA HIS A 73 -0.60 4.55 4.63
C HIS A 73 -0.81 3.84 3.30
N VAL A 74 -0.11 2.72 3.08
CA VAL A 74 -0.24 1.90 1.88
C VAL A 74 -0.18 0.43 2.27
N VAL A 75 -1.15 -0.36 1.83
CA VAL A 75 -1.15 -1.83 1.91
C VAL A 75 -0.79 -2.36 0.53
N LEU A 76 0.28 -3.14 0.46
CA LEU A 76 0.88 -3.65 -0.77
C LEU A 76 0.80 -5.17 -0.82
N HIS A 77 0.68 -5.72 -2.03
CA HIS A 77 0.85 -7.13 -2.36
C HIS A 77 2.03 -7.27 -3.33
N VAL A 78 2.95 -8.19 -3.06
CA VAL A 78 4.11 -8.42 -3.93
C VAL A 78 3.90 -9.64 -4.80
N ASP A 79 3.79 -9.45 -6.12
CA ASP A 79 3.66 -10.53 -7.09
C ASP A 79 5.02 -10.88 -7.71
N ARG A 80 5.85 -11.59 -6.94
CA ARG A 80 7.16 -12.06 -7.43
C ARG A 80 7.02 -12.95 -8.66
N GLN A 81 5.94 -13.74 -8.75
CA GLN A 81 5.75 -14.66 -9.86
C GLN A 81 5.53 -13.91 -11.17
N ALA A 82 4.72 -12.86 -11.17
CA ALA A 82 4.53 -11.99 -12.33
C ALA A 82 5.88 -11.39 -12.80
N ALA A 83 6.70 -10.89 -11.87
CA ALA A 83 8.01 -10.35 -12.23
C ALA A 83 8.95 -11.40 -12.85
N CYS A 84 8.94 -12.63 -12.33
CA CYS A 84 9.73 -13.74 -12.84
C CYS A 84 9.30 -14.21 -14.23
N GLN A 85 8.06 -13.97 -14.63
CA GLN A 85 7.54 -14.31 -15.96
C GLN A 85 7.88 -13.25 -17.03
N TRP A 86 8.31 -12.05 -16.63
CA TRP A 86 8.65 -11.00 -17.59
C TRP A 86 9.93 -11.32 -18.36
N SER A 87 9.85 -11.12 -19.66
CA SER A 87 11.01 -11.07 -20.55
C SER A 87 11.97 -9.92 -20.18
N THR A 88 13.21 -10.00 -20.67
CA THR A 88 14.21 -8.94 -20.51
C THR A 88 13.68 -7.60 -21.01
N GLU A 89 12.99 -7.60 -22.15
CA GLU A 89 12.35 -6.44 -22.77
C GLU A 89 11.36 -5.78 -21.80
N GLN A 90 10.41 -6.56 -21.29
CA GLN A 90 9.38 -6.06 -20.38
C GLN A 90 9.97 -5.48 -19.10
N VAL A 91 11.03 -6.09 -18.56
CA VAL A 91 11.74 -5.56 -17.39
C VAL A 91 12.39 -4.21 -17.70
N LEU A 92 13.08 -4.10 -18.84
CA LEU A 92 13.74 -2.85 -19.24
C LEU A 92 12.74 -1.74 -19.54
N GLU A 93 11.67 -2.03 -20.29
CA GLU A 93 10.59 -1.08 -20.59
C GLU A 93 9.97 -0.52 -19.30
N ARG A 94 9.65 -1.40 -18.34
CA ARG A 94 9.14 -1.00 -17.02
C ARG A 94 10.13 -0.13 -16.27
N TRP A 95 11.39 -0.55 -16.19
CA TRP A 95 12.43 0.22 -15.51
C TRP A 95 12.65 1.60 -16.17
N HIS A 96 12.57 1.66 -17.50
CA HIS A 96 12.79 2.88 -18.27
C HIS A 96 11.65 3.92 -18.11
N ARG A 97 10.47 3.49 -17.66
CA ARG A 97 9.39 4.43 -17.26
C ARG A 97 9.76 5.24 -16.00
N LEU A 98 10.76 4.80 -15.23
CA LEU A 98 11.21 5.43 -13.99
C LEU A 98 12.60 6.07 -14.11
N HIS A 99 13.42 5.57 -15.03
CA HIS A 99 14.83 5.91 -15.19
C HIS A 99 15.19 6.03 -16.67
N LYS A 100 16.20 6.82 -17.04
CA LYS A 100 16.58 7.03 -18.46
C LYS A 100 17.14 5.78 -19.16
N GLY A 101 17.44 4.70 -18.43
CA GLY A 101 18.19 3.56 -18.96
C GLY A 101 19.68 3.85 -19.13
N THR A 102 20.46 2.82 -19.50
CA THR A 102 21.86 2.95 -19.90
C THR A 102 21.96 2.91 -21.43
N VAL A 103 23.14 3.19 -21.98
CA VAL A 103 23.37 3.08 -23.44
C VAL A 103 23.06 1.65 -23.92
N LEU A 104 23.54 0.62 -23.22
CA LEU A 104 23.32 -0.77 -23.61
C LEU A 104 21.85 -1.18 -23.49
N THR A 105 21.14 -0.77 -22.44
CA THR A 105 19.71 -1.15 -22.30
C THR A 105 18.83 -0.44 -23.33
N ASN A 106 19.16 0.81 -23.70
CA ASN A 106 18.46 1.52 -24.78
C ASN A 106 18.75 0.91 -26.15
N ARG A 107 20.02 0.58 -26.46
CA ARG A 107 20.40 -0.16 -27.68
C ARG A 107 19.68 -1.50 -27.76
N TYR A 108 19.58 -2.21 -26.64
CA TYR A 108 18.87 -3.48 -26.57
C TYR A 108 17.36 -3.32 -26.82
N LEU A 109 16.71 -2.22 -26.43
CA LEU A 109 15.29 -2.02 -26.75
C LEU A 109 15.06 -1.57 -28.20
N ASN A 110 16.08 -1.05 -28.88
CA ASN A 110 16.02 -0.73 -30.30
C ASN A 110 16.29 -1.99 -31.14
N LEU A 111 15.29 -2.47 -31.89
CA LEU A 111 15.38 -3.71 -32.67
C LEU A 111 16.48 -3.68 -33.74
N THR A 112 16.81 -2.51 -34.30
CA THR A 112 17.87 -2.37 -35.30
C THR A 112 19.24 -2.43 -34.63
N GLU A 113 19.43 -1.67 -33.56
CA GLU A 113 20.72 -1.62 -32.84
C GLU A 113 21.01 -2.93 -32.11
N ARG A 114 19.98 -3.62 -31.60
CA ARG A 114 20.09 -4.94 -30.96
C ARG A 114 20.73 -5.97 -31.89
N LYS A 115 20.39 -5.97 -33.19
CA LYS A 115 20.96 -6.92 -34.16
C LYS A 115 22.47 -6.75 -34.33
N ALA A 116 22.99 -5.55 -34.09
CA ALA A 116 24.41 -5.23 -34.16
C ALA A 116 25.13 -5.37 -32.80
N MET A 117 24.42 -5.76 -31.73
CA MET A 117 25.05 -5.98 -30.43
C MET A 117 25.81 -7.31 -30.43
N SER A 118 27.01 -7.29 -29.89
CA SER A 118 27.78 -8.50 -29.62
C SER A 118 27.11 -9.38 -28.55
N THR A 119 27.51 -10.65 -28.49
CA THR A 119 27.07 -11.59 -27.46
C THR A 119 27.38 -11.07 -26.05
N ALA A 120 28.56 -10.47 -25.85
CA ALA A 120 28.98 -9.93 -24.56
C ALA A 120 28.11 -8.74 -24.12
N GLU A 121 27.79 -7.82 -25.04
CA GLU A 121 26.88 -6.70 -24.76
C GLU A 121 25.47 -7.19 -24.42
N THR A 122 24.96 -8.18 -25.16
CA THR A 122 23.65 -8.78 -24.90
C THR A 122 23.59 -9.44 -23.53
N GLU A 123 24.63 -10.18 -23.14
CA GLU A 123 24.69 -10.85 -21.84
C GLU A 123 24.80 -9.84 -20.68
N ALA A 124 25.56 -8.76 -20.87
CA ALA A 124 25.62 -7.66 -19.90
C ALA A 124 24.24 -7.01 -19.68
N VAL A 125 23.43 -6.85 -20.74
CA VAL A 125 22.06 -6.34 -20.62
C VAL A 125 21.16 -7.32 -19.89
N LYS A 126 21.21 -8.61 -20.18
CA LYS A 126 20.42 -9.63 -19.47
C LYS A 126 20.76 -9.65 -17.97
N SER A 127 22.05 -9.62 -17.63
CA SER A 127 22.52 -9.50 -16.25
C SER A 127 22.00 -8.23 -15.56
N THR A 128 22.01 -7.10 -16.28
CA THR A 128 21.44 -5.83 -15.77
C THR A 128 19.92 -5.93 -15.55
N ALA A 129 19.22 -6.59 -16.47
CA ALA A 129 17.78 -6.80 -16.36
C ALA A 129 17.42 -7.69 -15.16
N GLU A 130 18.21 -8.71 -14.81
CA GLU A 130 17.98 -9.48 -13.58
C GLU A 130 18.03 -8.61 -12.31
N ILE A 131 18.96 -7.65 -12.27
CA ILE A 131 19.03 -6.67 -11.18
C ILE A 131 17.74 -5.84 -11.17
N TYR A 132 17.31 -5.31 -12.32
CA TYR A 132 16.10 -4.49 -12.39
C TYR A 132 14.84 -5.29 -12.02
N ARG A 133 14.73 -6.54 -12.48
CA ARG A 133 13.64 -7.46 -12.12
C ARG A 133 13.56 -7.63 -10.60
N SER A 134 14.69 -7.87 -9.94
CA SER A 134 14.72 -8.01 -8.47
C SER A 134 14.22 -6.76 -7.73
N ARG A 135 14.45 -5.57 -8.31
CA ARG A 135 14.01 -4.29 -7.77
C ARG A 135 12.52 -4.03 -8.02
N LEU A 136 11.99 -4.48 -9.16
CA LEU A 136 10.61 -4.25 -9.57
C LEU A 136 9.58 -5.04 -8.75
N TYR A 137 9.99 -5.99 -7.91
CA TYR A 137 9.13 -6.60 -6.87
C TYR A 137 9.63 -6.30 -5.44
N ASP A 138 10.52 -5.33 -5.25
CA ASP A 138 11.04 -4.94 -3.93
C ASP A 138 10.29 -3.71 -3.38
N ILE A 139 9.62 -3.89 -2.23
CA ILE A 139 8.88 -2.82 -1.54
C ILE A 139 9.78 -1.64 -1.17
N SER A 140 11.06 -1.87 -0.84
CA SER A 140 11.97 -0.78 -0.48
C SER A 140 12.28 0.09 -1.68
N TRP A 141 12.42 -0.49 -2.87
CA TRP A 141 12.53 0.25 -4.13
C TRP A 141 11.24 0.99 -4.48
N PHE A 142 10.09 0.33 -4.33
CA PHE A 142 8.79 0.97 -4.54
C PHE A 142 8.62 2.21 -3.66
N MET A 143 8.79 2.05 -2.34
CA MET A 143 8.64 3.14 -1.38
C MET A 143 9.72 4.21 -1.53
N ARG A 144 10.94 3.85 -1.95
CA ARG A 144 11.97 4.83 -2.28
C ARG A 144 11.51 5.73 -3.43
N LEU A 145 11.04 5.16 -4.53
CA LEU A 145 10.64 5.92 -5.72
C LEU A 145 9.35 6.72 -5.53
N LEU A 146 8.53 6.35 -4.55
CA LEU A 146 7.41 7.16 -4.07
C LEU A 146 7.94 8.34 -3.24
N ASN A 147 8.65 8.05 -2.14
CA ASN A 147 9.04 9.05 -1.15
C ASN A 147 10.04 10.07 -1.73
N GLU A 148 10.99 9.63 -2.54
CA GLU A 148 11.99 10.49 -3.17
C GLU A 148 11.35 11.48 -4.15
N PHE A 149 10.37 11.03 -4.92
CA PHE A 149 9.63 11.89 -5.86
C PHE A 149 8.91 13.02 -5.13
N ILE A 150 8.15 12.67 -4.09
CA ILE A 150 7.39 13.64 -3.28
C ILE A 150 8.33 14.60 -2.54
N ALA A 151 9.41 14.10 -1.94
CA ALA A 151 10.39 14.94 -1.27
C ALA A 151 11.05 15.96 -2.22
N ARG A 152 11.42 15.54 -3.43
CA ARG A 152 12.02 16.44 -4.44
C ARG A 152 11.03 17.51 -4.91
N GLN A 153 9.78 17.14 -5.16
CA GLN A 153 8.75 18.10 -5.57
C GLN A 153 8.45 19.11 -4.46
N ALA A 154 8.23 18.64 -3.23
CA ALA A 154 7.93 19.49 -2.09
C ALA A 154 9.09 20.43 -1.75
N ASN A 155 10.33 19.91 -1.65
CA ASN A 155 11.50 20.75 -1.39
C ASN A 155 11.73 21.81 -2.47
N LYS A 156 11.44 21.48 -3.74
CA LYS A 156 11.50 22.43 -4.84
C LYS A 156 10.41 23.51 -4.74
N GLU A 157 9.17 23.13 -4.42
CA GLU A 157 8.07 24.09 -4.19
C GLU A 157 8.37 25.01 -3.00
N ASP A 158 8.93 24.45 -1.93
CA ASP A 158 9.26 25.16 -0.69
C ASP A 158 10.58 25.94 -0.77
N ASN A 159 11.28 25.91 -1.91
CA ASN A 159 12.61 26.50 -2.11
C ASN A 159 13.60 26.14 -0.98
N CYS A 160 13.54 24.89 -0.48
CA CYS A 160 14.34 24.45 0.65
C CYS A 160 15.18 23.21 0.31
N THR A 161 16.21 22.99 1.11
CA THR A 161 17.05 21.79 1.04
C THR A 161 16.98 21.07 2.39
N GLY A 162 16.86 19.74 2.37
CA GLY A 162 16.88 18.96 3.60
C GLY A 162 16.00 17.72 3.56
N ARG A 163 15.83 17.11 4.75
CA ARG A 163 14.99 15.92 4.91
C ARG A 163 13.52 16.30 4.93
N PHE A 164 12.76 15.69 4.02
CA PHE A 164 11.30 15.81 4.00
C PHE A 164 10.60 14.73 4.86
N TRP A 165 11.16 13.52 4.91
CA TRP A 165 10.63 12.37 5.67
C TRP A 165 11.38 12.19 7.00
N GLU A 166 10.68 11.84 8.09
CA GLU A 166 11.27 11.61 9.43
C GLU A 166 12.37 10.55 9.42
N GLY A 167 12.29 9.62 8.47
CA GLY A 167 13.32 8.63 8.24
C GLY A 167 12.85 7.56 7.27
N ARG A 168 13.15 6.32 7.61
CA ARG A 168 12.74 5.16 6.84
C ARG A 168 11.24 4.92 7.04
N PHE A 169 10.53 4.51 5.98
CA PHE A 169 9.16 4.01 6.11
C PHE A 169 9.10 2.81 7.08
N LYS A 170 8.02 2.72 7.86
CA LYS A 170 7.69 1.54 8.67
C LYS A 170 7.04 0.48 7.80
N SER A 171 7.29 -0.80 8.06
CA SER A 171 6.65 -1.92 7.37
C SER A 171 6.17 -2.97 8.37
N GLN A 172 4.93 -3.43 8.20
CA GLN A 172 4.33 -4.50 8.99
C GLN A 172 3.87 -5.62 8.05
N ALA A 173 4.37 -6.84 8.26
CA ALA A 173 3.95 -8.03 7.54
C ALA A 173 2.53 -8.44 7.97
N LEU A 174 1.62 -8.64 7.01
CA LEU A 174 0.25 -9.10 7.24
C LEU A 174 0.21 -10.61 7.00
N LEU A 175 0.28 -11.39 8.07
CA LEU A 175 0.59 -12.83 7.98
C LEU A 175 -0.62 -13.70 7.62
N ASP A 176 -1.83 -13.16 7.72
CA ASP A 176 -3.06 -13.87 7.43
C ASP A 176 -4.15 -12.93 6.86
N GLU A 177 -5.24 -13.53 6.39
CA GLU A 177 -6.39 -12.79 5.84
C GLU A 177 -7.06 -11.88 6.88
N ALA A 178 -7.02 -12.23 8.17
CA ALA A 178 -7.55 -11.41 9.25
C ALA A 178 -6.79 -10.09 9.37
N ALA A 179 -5.46 -10.16 9.41
CA ALA A 179 -4.55 -9.03 9.41
C ALA A 179 -4.72 -8.18 8.14
N LEU A 180 -4.85 -8.83 6.97
CA LEU A 180 -5.06 -8.14 5.69
C LEU A 180 -6.36 -7.32 5.69
N ALA A 181 -7.49 -7.95 5.99
CA ALA A 181 -8.80 -7.30 5.97
C ALA A 181 -8.86 -6.14 6.97
N ALA A 182 -8.40 -6.36 8.20
CA ALA A 182 -8.42 -5.35 9.25
C ALA A 182 -7.47 -4.18 8.93
N CYS A 183 -6.27 -4.47 8.38
CA CYS A 183 -5.34 -3.41 8.00
C CYS A 183 -5.87 -2.57 6.83
N MET A 184 -6.46 -3.20 5.81
CA MET A 184 -7.07 -2.44 4.72
C MET A 184 -8.19 -1.52 5.24
N ALA A 185 -9.09 -2.03 6.09
CA ALA A 185 -10.16 -1.22 6.69
C ALA A 185 -9.61 -0.10 7.59
N TYR A 186 -8.57 -0.37 8.38
CA TYR A 186 -7.86 0.64 9.18
C TYR A 186 -7.34 1.79 8.32
N VAL A 187 -6.75 1.48 7.16
CA VAL A 187 -6.19 2.45 6.22
C VAL A 187 -7.31 3.23 5.54
N ASP A 188 -8.31 2.54 4.98
CA ASP A 188 -9.42 3.16 4.25
C ASP A 188 -10.28 4.08 5.14
N LEU A 189 -10.39 3.76 6.43
CA LEU A 189 -11.11 4.56 7.43
C LEU A 189 -10.22 5.53 8.20
N ASN A 190 -8.94 5.67 7.84
CA ASN A 190 -8.03 6.57 8.56
C ASN A 190 -8.51 8.05 8.55
N PRO A 191 -8.99 8.61 7.42
CA PRO A 191 -9.57 9.96 7.43
C PRO A 191 -10.80 10.09 8.31
N VAL A 192 -11.64 9.06 8.40
CA VAL A 192 -12.84 9.06 9.27
C VAL A 192 -12.42 9.03 10.74
N ARG A 193 -11.49 8.15 11.10
CA ARG A 193 -10.92 8.04 12.46
C ARG A 193 -10.24 9.34 12.91
N ALA A 194 -9.61 10.05 11.99
CA ALA A 194 -8.97 11.34 12.26
C ALA A 194 -9.96 12.53 12.28
N GLY A 195 -11.26 12.30 12.05
CA GLY A 195 -12.27 13.36 11.99
C GLY A 195 -12.17 14.25 10.74
N LEU A 196 -11.43 13.82 9.71
CA LEU A 196 -11.25 14.56 8.45
C LEU A 196 -12.37 14.26 7.43
N ALA A 197 -13.14 13.19 7.64
CA ALA A 197 -14.29 12.82 6.83
C ALA A 197 -15.38 12.18 7.70
N THR A 198 -16.64 12.36 7.32
CA THR A 198 -17.79 11.75 8.00
C THR A 198 -18.33 10.52 7.25
N THR A 199 -17.77 10.19 6.09
CA THR A 199 -18.14 9.01 5.30
C THR A 199 -16.93 8.51 4.51
N PRO A 200 -16.89 7.22 4.11
CA PRO A 200 -15.83 6.73 3.24
C PRO A 200 -15.79 7.41 1.86
N GLN A 201 -16.93 7.89 1.36
CA GLN A 201 -17.04 8.65 0.11
C GLN A 201 -16.43 10.04 0.21
N GLY A 202 -16.48 10.65 1.40
CA GLY A 202 -15.86 11.96 1.69
C GLY A 202 -14.34 11.90 1.82
N SER A 203 -13.75 10.71 1.95
CA SER A 203 -12.30 10.51 2.03
C SER A 203 -11.65 10.63 0.64
N CYS A 204 -11.25 11.83 0.23
CA CYS A 204 -10.91 12.12 -1.17
C CYS A 204 -9.72 11.35 -1.78
N HIS A 205 -8.68 11.04 -0.99
CA HIS A 205 -7.45 10.41 -1.46
C HIS A 205 -7.22 9.05 -0.78
N THR A 206 -8.21 8.17 -0.94
CA THR A 206 -8.19 6.81 -0.39
C THR A 206 -8.66 5.79 -1.41
N SER A 207 -8.20 4.55 -1.25
CA SER A 207 -8.66 3.42 -2.06
C SER A 207 -10.16 3.17 -1.93
N ILE A 208 -10.76 3.32 -0.75
CA ILE A 208 -12.19 3.09 -0.55
C ILE A 208 -13.05 4.00 -1.41
N LYS A 209 -12.67 5.27 -1.60
CA LYS A 209 -13.41 6.18 -2.48
C LYS A 209 -13.35 5.72 -3.92
N LYS A 210 -12.18 5.29 -4.42
CA LYS A 210 -12.03 4.72 -5.77
C LYS A 210 -12.88 3.47 -5.95
N ARG A 211 -12.87 2.56 -4.98
CA ARG A 211 -13.67 1.34 -4.99
C ARG A 211 -15.17 1.64 -5.01
N ILE A 212 -15.65 2.57 -4.18
CA ILE A 212 -17.06 2.98 -4.17
C ILE A 212 -17.46 3.62 -5.51
N ARG A 213 -16.58 4.44 -6.11
CA ARG A 213 -16.83 5.04 -7.43
C ARG A 213 -16.96 3.98 -8.52
N ALA A 214 -16.04 3.02 -8.57
CA ALA A 214 -16.04 1.96 -9.57
C ALA A 214 -17.28 1.05 -9.47
N VAL A 215 -17.73 0.73 -8.24
CA VAL A 215 -18.93 -0.09 -8.03
C VAL A 215 -20.20 0.56 -8.56
N ARG A 216 -20.29 1.89 -8.61
CA ARG A 216 -21.42 2.59 -9.26
C ARG A 216 -21.53 2.30 -10.75
N GLN A 217 -20.44 1.82 -11.36
CA GLN A 217 -20.36 1.41 -12.76
C GLN A 217 -20.28 -0.13 -12.89
N ASN A 218 -20.58 -0.88 -11.82
CA ASN A 218 -20.43 -2.35 -11.74
C ASN A 218 -19.00 -2.84 -12.10
N GLN A 219 -17.98 -2.07 -11.71
CA GLN A 219 -16.57 -2.36 -11.99
C GLN A 219 -15.72 -2.34 -10.72
N GLN A 220 -14.50 -2.88 -10.83
CA GLN A 220 -13.42 -2.65 -9.88
C GLN A 220 -12.40 -1.65 -10.47
N PRO A 221 -11.76 -0.81 -9.63
CA PRO A 221 -10.76 0.13 -10.13
C PRO A 221 -9.52 -0.62 -10.64
N GLN A 222 -9.10 -0.32 -11.86
CA GLN A 222 -7.98 -1.01 -12.53
C GLN A 222 -6.63 -0.75 -11.87
N GLU A 223 -6.48 0.40 -11.19
CA GLU A 223 -5.23 0.80 -10.56
C GLU A 223 -5.01 0.20 -9.16
N LEU A 224 -5.99 -0.55 -8.63
CA LEU A 224 -5.92 -1.21 -7.33
C LEU A 224 -6.00 -2.72 -7.48
N PHE A 225 -5.44 -3.44 -6.51
CA PHE A 225 -5.55 -4.88 -6.49
C PHE A 225 -7.02 -5.29 -6.41
N ALA A 226 -7.44 -6.12 -7.36
CA ALA A 226 -8.82 -6.54 -7.50
C ALA A 226 -9.21 -7.49 -6.36
N PHE A 227 -10.45 -7.42 -5.94
CA PHE A 227 -11.08 -8.44 -5.11
C PHE A 227 -11.50 -9.64 -5.95
N THR A 228 -11.47 -10.83 -5.36
CA THR A 228 -11.98 -12.04 -6.02
C THR A 228 -13.44 -11.87 -6.42
N GLU A 229 -13.77 -12.25 -7.64
CA GLU A 229 -15.16 -12.30 -8.13
C GLU A 229 -15.67 -13.74 -8.17
N ALA A 230 -16.99 -13.91 -8.06
CA ALA A 230 -17.61 -15.22 -8.12
C ALA A 230 -17.36 -15.85 -9.50
N GLY A 231 -16.85 -17.08 -9.54
CA GLY A 231 -16.55 -17.79 -10.78
C GLY A 231 -15.21 -17.46 -11.43
N GLN A 232 -14.37 -16.59 -10.83
CA GLN A 232 -13.01 -16.41 -11.31
C GLN A 232 -12.17 -17.68 -11.08
N PRO A 233 -11.36 -18.11 -12.06
CA PRO A 233 -10.43 -19.21 -11.87
C PRO A 233 -9.45 -18.91 -10.73
N ALA A 234 -9.09 -19.93 -9.95
CA ALA A 234 -8.11 -19.82 -8.86
C ALA A 234 -6.71 -19.34 -9.30
N ALA A 235 -6.45 -19.27 -10.62
CA ALA A 235 -5.20 -18.80 -11.21
C ALA A 235 -5.06 -17.27 -11.23
N PHE A 236 -6.13 -16.49 -10.99
CA PHE A 236 -6.04 -15.04 -10.89
C PHE A 236 -5.59 -14.61 -9.49
N SER A 237 -4.44 -13.93 -9.41
CA SER A 237 -3.99 -13.27 -8.19
C SER A 237 -4.97 -12.13 -7.84
N ALA A 238 -5.63 -12.23 -6.70
CA ALA A 238 -6.63 -11.26 -6.23
C ALA A 238 -6.71 -11.23 -4.70
N LEU A 239 -7.27 -10.16 -4.15
CA LEU A 239 -7.59 -10.07 -2.72
C LEU A 239 -8.63 -11.14 -2.35
N PRO A 240 -8.44 -11.90 -1.26
CA PRO A 240 -9.21 -13.10 -0.96
C PRO A 240 -10.59 -12.82 -0.34
N PHE A 241 -11.22 -11.71 -0.72
CA PHE A 241 -12.54 -11.29 -0.26
C PHE A 241 -13.37 -10.85 -1.46
N HIS A 242 -14.69 -10.82 -1.33
CA HIS A 242 -15.54 -10.15 -2.31
C HIS A 242 -15.64 -8.66 -1.99
N LEU A 243 -15.56 -7.82 -3.04
CA LEU A 243 -15.63 -6.36 -2.88
C LEU A 243 -16.92 -5.93 -2.17
N LYS A 244 -18.07 -6.55 -2.49
CA LYS A 244 -19.36 -6.26 -1.86
C LYS A 244 -19.31 -6.46 -0.34
N ASP A 245 -18.72 -7.56 0.11
CA ASP A 245 -18.60 -7.88 1.53
C ASP A 245 -17.64 -6.93 2.25
N TYR A 246 -16.55 -6.56 1.56
CA TYR A 246 -15.58 -5.59 2.07
C TYR A 246 -16.21 -4.21 2.26
N LEU A 247 -16.91 -3.69 1.24
CA LEU A 247 -17.59 -2.39 1.33
C LEU A 247 -18.66 -2.39 2.43
N ALA A 248 -19.41 -3.48 2.58
CA ALA A 248 -20.40 -3.61 3.65
C ALA A 248 -19.74 -3.55 5.04
N LEU A 249 -18.64 -4.29 5.25
CA LEU A 249 -17.90 -4.31 6.50
C LEU A 249 -17.28 -2.93 6.83
N VAL A 250 -16.67 -2.27 5.84
CA VAL A 250 -16.11 -0.91 6.01
C VAL A 250 -17.20 0.10 6.35
N ASN A 251 -18.35 0.04 5.69
CA ASN A 251 -19.47 0.94 5.98
C ASN A 251 -20.04 0.75 7.39
N LEU A 252 -20.18 -0.50 7.84
CA LEU A 252 -20.59 -0.80 9.22
C LEU A 252 -19.58 -0.26 10.22
N THR A 253 -18.29 -0.52 9.99
CA THR A 253 -17.19 -0.02 10.85
C THR A 253 -17.17 1.51 10.92
N CYS A 254 -17.40 2.19 9.80
CA CYS A 254 -17.50 3.65 9.76
C CYS A 254 -18.64 4.19 10.64
N LYS A 255 -19.83 3.58 10.59
CA LYS A 255 -20.98 4.00 11.41
C LYS A 255 -20.68 3.87 12.90
N GLN A 256 -19.90 2.87 13.28
CA GLN A 256 -19.51 2.64 14.67
C GLN A 256 -18.60 3.75 15.18
N PHE A 257 -17.59 4.16 14.39
CA PHE A 257 -16.71 5.28 14.75
C PHE A 257 -17.46 6.61 14.94
N LEU A 258 -18.51 6.87 14.17
CA LEU A 258 -19.22 8.15 14.21
C LEU A 258 -20.29 8.24 15.29
N HIS A 259 -21.03 7.16 15.52
CA HIS A 259 -22.21 7.21 16.37
C HIS A 259 -22.03 6.55 17.74
N ASN A 260 -20.92 5.83 17.97
CA ASN A 260 -20.68 5.05 19.19
C ASN A 260 -21.87 4.15 19.60
N LYS A 261 -22.76 3.83 18.64
CA LYS A 261 -24.13 3.31 18.86
C LYS A 261 -24.51 2.12 18.00
N SER A 262 -23.57 1.54 17.24
CA SER A 262 -23.83 0.27 16.57
C SER A 262 -23.06 -0.82 17.29
N SER A 263 -23.75 -1.61 18.11
CA SER A 263 -23.37 -3.02 18.16
C SER A 263 -23.46 -3.50 16.71
N LEU A 264 -22.35 -3.92 16.09
CA LEU A 264 -22.49 -4.86 14.98
C LEU A 264 -23.38 -5.96 15.57
N ALA A 265 -24.54 -6.23 14.97
CA ALA A 265 -25.28 -7.42 15.35
C ALA A 265 -24.30 -8.59 15.13
N ALA A 266 -23.79 -9.10 16.25
CA ALA A 266 -22.59 -9.92 16.31
C ALA A 266 -22.83 -11.20 15.51
N SER A 267 -22.29 -11.30 14.28
CA SER A 267 -22.07 -12.55 13.49
C SER A 267 -22.10 -12.41 11.95
N SER A 268 -22.52 -11.31 11.32
CA SER A 268 -23.12 -11.43 9.98
C SER A 268 -22.28 -11.10 8.73
N THR A 269 -21.08 -10.53 8.80
CA THR A 269 -20.32 -10.29 7.56
C THR A 269 -19.53 -11.54 7.13
N PRO A 270 -19.54 -11.90 5.83
CA PRO A 270 -18.78 -13.04 5.32
C PRO A 270 -17.28 -12.98 5.65
N ILE A 271 -16.70 -11.77 5.66
CA ILE A 271 -15.27 -11.56 5.97
C ILE A 271 -14.96 -11.88 7.44
N LEU A 272 -15.79 -11.47 8.41
CA LEU A 272 -15.54 -11.79 9.82
C LEU A 272 -15.66 -13.29 10.09
N LYS A 273 -16.63 -13.96 9.44
CA LYS A 273 -16.76 -15.43 9.50
C LYS A 273 -15.54 -16.13 8.91
N LYS A 274 -15.10 -15.70 7.72
CA LYS A 274 -13.93 -16.26 7.03
C LYS A 274 -12.64 -16.08 7.82
N THR A 275 -12.42 -14.88 8.36
CA THR A 275 -11.21 -14.54 9.12
C THR A 275 -11.24 -15.01 10.57
N ARG A 276 -12.39 -15.51 11.06
CA ARG A 276 -12.62 -15.92 12.46
C ARG A 276 -12.37 -14.81 13.49
N LEU A 277 -12.43 -13.55 13.06
CA LEU A 277 -12.33 -12.40 13.96
C LEU A 277 -13.64 -12.22 14.72
N SER A 278 -13.55 -12.15 16.05
CA SER A 278 -14.64 -11.62 16.84
C SER A 278 -14.82 -10.12 16.58
N GLN A 279 -16.01 -9.60 16.88
CA GLN A 279 -16.27 -8.17 16.75
C GLN A 279 -15.30 -7.33 17.59
N ALA A 280 -15.03 -7.73 18.84
CA ALA A 280 -14.10 -7.03 19.71
C ALA A 280 -12.68 -7.00 19.14
N GLN A 281 -12.22 -8.13 18.58
CA GLN A 281 -10.91 -8.21 17.91
C GLN A 281 -10.85 -7.34 16.66
N TRP A 282 -11.90 -7.35 15.84
CA TRP A 282 -12.01 -6.49 14.67
C TRP A 282 -11.87 -5.02 15.06
N HIS A 283 -12.68 -4.54 16.01
CA HIS A 283 -12.63 -3.17 16.51
C HIS A 283 -11.25 -2.78 17.00
N TRP A 284 -10.68 -3.61 17.88
CA TRP A 284 -9.37 -3.37 18.43
C TRP A 284 -8.31 -3.19 17.34
N LEU A 285 -8.34 -4.04 16.30
CA LEU A 285 -7.44 -3.93 15.16
C LEU A 285 -7.66 -2.64 14.36
N VAL A 286 -8.89 -2.36 13.93
CA VAL A 286 -9.17 -1.22 13.02
C VAL A 286 -9.00 0.15 13.68
N GLU A 287 -8.94 0.21 15.01
CA GLU A 287 -8.67 1.44 15.76
C GLU A 287 -7.18 1.69 15.99
N GLY A 288 -6.36 0.64 16.10
CA GLY A 288 -5.03 0.77 16.72
C GLY A 288 -3.91 -0.04 16.07
N ILE A 289 -4.08 -0.57 14.86
CA ILE A 289 -3.12 -1.51 14.24
C ILE A 289 -1.66 -1.03 14.26
N GLU A 290 -1.41 0.26 14.02
CA GLU A 290 -0.04 0.81 14.00
C GLU A 290 0.59 0.84 15.40
N GLN A 291 -0.20 1.13 16.44
CA GLN A 291 0.30 1.27 17.82
C GLN A 291 0.38 -0.09 18.53
N GLN A 292 -0.46 -1.04 18.12
CA GLN A 292 -0.55 -2.35 18.75
C GLN A 292 0.54 -3.32 18.28
N PHE A 293 1.07 -3.13 17.07
CA PHE A 293 1.99 -4.07 16.42
C PHE A 293 3.27 -3.40 15.95
N GLY A 294 4.40 -4.11 16.10
CA GLY A 294 5.71 -3.63 15.65
C GLY A 294 5.96 -3.89 14.18
N THR A 295 6.26 -5.15 13.83
CA THR A 295 6.73 -5.56 12.49
C THR A 295 5.85 -6.60 11.81
N ARG A 296 4.92 -7.22 12.53
CA ARG A 296 4.05 -8.29 12.01
C ARG A 296 2.69 -8.24 12.69
N ILE A 297 1.66 -8.60 11.96
CA ILE A 297 0.26 -8.65 12.40
C ILE A 297 -0.30 -10.00 11.96
N SER A 298 -0.98 -10.69 12.89
CA SER A 298 -1.70 -11.95 12.66
C SER A 298 -2.79 -12.11 13.71
N LEU A 299 -3.79 -12.93 13.42
CA LEU A 299 -4.83 -13.30 14.38
C LEU A 299 -4.25 -13.95 15.65
N ASP A 300 -3.21 -14.78 15.51
CA ASP A 300 -2.53 -15.38 16.67
C ASP A 300 -1.89 -14.32 17.57
N LEU A 301 -1.30 -13.27 17.01
CA LEU A 301 -0.71 -12.18 17.78
C LEU A 301 -1.79 -11.32 18.44
N VAL A 302 -2.95 -11.16 17.78
CA VAL A 302 -4.13 -10.50 18.37
C VAL A 302 -4.58 -11.26 19.62
N HIS A 303 -4.75 -12.58 19.54
CA HIS A 303 -5.13 -13.42 20.67
C HIS A 303 -4.16 -13.25 21.85
N ARG A 304 -2.86 -13.35 21.60
CA ARG A 304 -1.84 -13.21 22.65
C ARG A 304 -1.90 -11.82 23.32
N LYS A 305 -2.04 -10.75 22.54
CA LYS A 305 -2.08 -9.39 23.08
C LYS A 305 -3.35 -9.08 23.88
N LEU A 306 -4.50 -9.57 23.44
CA LEU A 306 -5.76 -9.38 24.17
C LEU A 306 -5.80 -10.19 25.46
N ASN A 307 -5.31 -11.43 25.45
CA ASN A 307 -5.23 -12.25 26.66
C ASN A 307 -4.31 -11.61 27.72
N ASN A 308 -3.15 -11.09 27.32
CA ASN A 308 -2.25 -10.40 28.24
C ASN A 308 -2.89 -9.13 28.84
N ARG A 309 -3.65 -8.37 28.04
CA ARG A 309 -4.38 -7.19 28.53
C ARG A 309 -5.44 -7.53 29.59
N MET A 310 -6.08 -8.70 29.47
CA MET A 310 -7.06 -9.14 30.47
C MET A 310 -6.38 -9.57 31.77
N LEU A 311 -5.15 -10.10 31.70
CA LEU A 311 -4.34 -10.45 32.87
C LEU A 311 -3.80 -9.21 33.59
N ASP A 312 -3.42 -8.16 32.87
CA ASP A 312 -2.93 -6.89 33.45
C ASP A 312 -4.05 -6.02 34.07
N ALA A 313 -5.32 -6.38 33.87
CA ALA A 313 -6.49 -5.65 34.36
C ALA A 313 -7.12 -6.27 35.62
N VAL A 314 -6.51 -7.32 36.16
CA VAL A 314 -6.87 -8.01 37.42
C VAL A 314 -5.83 -7.68 38.48
#